data_AF-A0A5J5LNZ7-F1
#
_entry.id   AF-A0A5J5LNZ7-F1
#
_cell.length_a   1.000
_cell.length_b   1.000
_cell.length_c   1.000
_cell.angle_alpha   90.00
_cell.angle_beta   90.00
_cell.angle_gamma   90.00
#
_symmetry.space_group_name_H-M   'P 1'
#
loop_
_entity.id
_entity.type
_entity.pdbx_description
1 polymer ?
#
loop_
_entity_poly.entity_id
_entity_poly.type
_entity_poly.pdbx_seq_one_letter_code
_entity_poly.pdbx_strand_id
1 'polypeptide(L)'
;MSGLIARSLEHFEEFLRIQDRPIESFPIKKEYVKLLFIAEIYGLNDRDTVEFLEDSLRESLGLQHNLNQSTVWRKRNTLNEDDQEGRAAIRKAAKRAVFECCAAGKKVPQRVLAVHEIPANVAISNRQIKREDEQAALRNWVKWFFDKILTALTYHRDSETYPYRRYIGLCAHCALQTIAPNDAINTADRLYDRESIPSGESLTKNIRRLLNADSSVEKREFPKELQVQFEDCYRRFFQEANRLGFFSNKKQLVADVTHIPTTGSKDSSEKLTGGSGSGRKPATYGKHSWAYQFLGIPDSDAPFIRSIVPVSEENQEQHRLDVQLANAVADPSLDVDLILCDKGYYRTDVVDVCRKHLDNAWVICAKFAGEIDHLVSNAPKGKVVSKRNVTFGDPPMRNSPSMVAYPNTDGENQEQRSLSEFNKKDGQWKHFLSGVTDRSHIAYLTDIGLEPEQIRKIHASYNQRATVESAIGQVRDTFLPHTESMDAVVRTYL
;
A
#
# COMPACT_ATOMS: atom_id res chain seq x y z
N MET A 1 -18.31 10.03 28.17
CA MET A 1 -16.88 10.39 28.35
C MET A 1 -15.95 9.23 28.01
N SER A 2 -16.32 7.98 28.34
CA SER A 2 -15.54 6.77 28.05
C SER A 2 -15.04 6.63 26.60
N GLY A 3 -15.86 7.00 25.60
CA GLY A 3 -15.48 6.85 24.17
C GLY A 3 -14.34 7.74 23.67
N LEU A 4 -14.15 8.95 24.22
CA LEU A 4 -13.03 9.83 23.84
C LEU A 4 -11.72 9.31 24.43
N ILE A 5 -11.74 8.93 25.72
CA ILE A 5 -10.57 8.41 26.42
C ILE A 5 -10.11 7.10 25.81
N ALA A 6 -11.03 6.14 25.62
CA ALA A 6 -10.68 4.82 25.08
C ALA A 6 -9.98 4.93 23.72
N ARG A 7 -10.57 5.68 22.78
CA ARG A 7 -9.98 5.89 21.44
C ARG A 7 -8.66 6.67 21.51
N SER A 8 -8.59 7.71 22.35
CA SER A 8 -7.36 8.50 22.47
C SER A 8 -6.21 7.67 23.06
N LEU A 9 -6.51 6.75 23.97
CA LEU A 9 -5.51 5.85 24.55
C LEU A 9 -5.11 4.72 23.61
N GLU A 10 -6.01 4.27 22.74
CA GLU A 10 -5.72 3.28 21.68
C GLU A 10 -4.62 3.80 20.73
N HIS A 11 -4.70 5.07 20.33
CA HIS A 11 -3.73 5.70 19.41
C HIS A 11 -2.65 6.53 20.12
N PHE A 12 -2.57 6.48 21.45
CA PHE A 12 -1.71 7.38 22.23
C PHE A 12 -0.23 7.31 21.86
N GLU A 13 0.32 6.09 21.74
CA GLU A 13 1.73 5.89 21.40
C GLU A 13 2.03 6.35 19.96
N GLU A 14 1.08 6.15 19.04
CA GLU A 14 1.16 6.67 17.68
C GLU A 14 1.21 8.20 17.67
N PHE A 15 0.31 8.88 18.40
CA PHE A 15 0.30 10.34 18.45
C PHE A 15 1.60 10.92 18.96
N LEU A 16 2.20 10.28 19.96
CA LEU A 16 3.51 10.65 20.51
C LEU A 16 4.65 10.42 19.50
N ARG A 17 4.66 9.29 18.79
CA ARG A 17 5.63 9.02 17.71
C ARG A 17 5.57 10.06 16.61
N ILE A 18 4.38 10.55 16.25
CA ILE A 18 4.23 11.59 15.22
C ILE A 18 4.78 12.95 15.70
N GLN A 19 4.95 13.14 17.00
CA GLN A 19 5.65 14.30 17.56
C GLN A 19 7.16 14.06 17.74
N ASP A 20 7.71 13.02 17.10
CA ASP A 20 9.11 12.59 17.20
C ASP A 20 9.53 12.29 18.66
N ARG A 21 8.59 11.84 19.49
CA ARG A 21 8.79 11.56 20.92
C ARG A 21 8.16 10.24 21.32
N PRO A 22 8.83 9.09 21.10
CA PRO A 22 8.31 7.79 21.52
C PRO A 22 8.17 7.72 23.06
N ILE A 23 7.25 6.90 23.55
CA ILE A 23 6.88 6.85 24.97
C ILE A 23 8.07 6.48 25.88
N GLU A 24 9.01 5.69 25.38
CA GLU A 24 10.22 5.25 26.08
C GLU A 24 11.23 6.39 26.28
N SER A 25 11.11 7.49 25.52
CA SER A 25 12.01 8.64 25.62
C SER A 25 11.74 9.55 26.81
N PHE A 26 10.60 9.37 27.50
CA PHE A 26 10.20 10.24 28.60
C PHE A 26 10.93 9.89 29.90
N PRO A 27 11.30 10.88 30.73
CA PRO A 27 11.98 10.65 32.03
C PRO A 27 11.04 10.13 33.12
N ILE A 28 9.78 9.83 32.79
CA ILE A 28 8.75 9.34 33.71
C ILE A 28 8.14 8.05 33.17
N LYS A 29 7.62 7.20 34.06
CA LYS A 29 7.00 5.93 33.65
C LYS A 29 5.81 6.16 32.72
N LYS A 30 5.60 5.24 31.78
CA LYS A 30 4.55 5.29 30.74
C LYS A 30 3.15 5.58 31.28
N GLU A 31 2.81 5.05 32.46
CA GLU A 31 1.50 5.22 33.09
C GLU A 31 1.24 6.69 33.43
N TYR A 32 2.29 7.42 33.84
CA TYR A 32 2.21 8.85 34.13
C TYR A 32 2.22 9.70 32.86
N VAL A 33 2.87 9.26 31.78
CA VAL A 33 2.77 9.94 30.47
C VAL A 33 1.32 9.85 29.96
N LYS A 34 0.69 8.66 30.03
CA LYS A 34 -0.72 8.45 29.69
C LYS A 34 -1.64 9.32 30.56
N LEU A 35 -1.35 9.41 31.86
CA LEU A 35 -2.11 10.27 32.77
C LEU A 35 -2.03 11.74 32.38
N LEU A 36 -0.83 12.26 32.12
CA LEU A 36 -0.63 13.65 31.72
C LEU A 36 -1.27 13.92 30.35
N PHE A 37 -1.22 12.97 29.42
CA PHE A 37 -1.92 13.05 28.14
C PHE A 37 -3.44 13.20 28.31
N ILE A 38 -4.07 12.41 29.18
CA ILE A 38 -5.50 12.56 29.50
C ILE A 38 -5.77 13.92 30.14
N ALA A 39 -4.91 14.36 31.05
CA ALA A 39 -5.02 15.68 31.66
C ALA A 39 -4.95 16.80 30.60
N GLU A 40 -4.05 16.70 29.63
CA GLU A 40 -3.94 17.66 28.52
C GLU A 40 -5.15 17.60 27.58
N ILE A 41 -5.73 16.41 27.30
CA ILE A 41 -6.97 16.29 26.51
C ILE A 41 -8.08 17.11 27.15
N TYR A 42 -8.28 16.98 28.45
CA TYR A 42 -9.41 17.61 29.14
C TYR A 42 -9.09 18.99 29.73
N GLY A 43 -7.83 19.44 29.66
CA GLY A 43 -7.38 20.69 30.27
C GLY A 43 -7.42 20.67 31.80
N LEU A 44 -7.11 19.52 32.41
CA LEU A 44 -7.21 19.32 33.86
C LEU A 44 -5.97 19.79 34.61
N ASN A 45 -6.18 20.48 35.73
CA ASN A 45 -5.13 20.73 36.71
C ASN A 45 -4.79 19.44 37.49
N ASP A 46 -3.77 19.46 38.34
CA ASP A 46 -3.28 18.25 39.05
C ASP A 46 -4.34 17.63 39.97
N ARG A 47 -5.15 18.46 40.62
CA ARG A 47 -6.22 18.01 41.51
C ARG A 47 -7.36 17.40 40.71
N ASP A 48 -7.86 18.12 39.72
CA ASP A 48 -8.95 17.68 38.85
C ASP A 48 -8.56 16.40 38.10
N THR A 49 -7.28 16.22 37.76
CA THR A 49 -6.77 14.99 37.15
C THR A 49 -7.00 13.79 38.05
N VAL A 50 -6.73 13.90 39.35
CA VAL A 50 -6.95 12.78 40.30
C VAL A 50 -8.44 12.54 40.51
N GLU A 51 -9.23 13.61 40.67
CA GLU A 51 -10.69 13.52 40.85
C GLU A 51 -11.40 12.95 39.60
N PHE A 52 -10.86 13.18 38.41
CA PHE A 52 -11.41 12.69 37.14
C PHE A 52 -11.20 11.19 36.92
N LEU A 53 -10.19 10.58 37.55
CA LEU A 53 -9.89 9.16 37.38
C LEU A 53 -10.80 8.28 38.24
N GLU A 54 -11.78 7.63 37.62
CA GLU A 54 -12.50 6.50 38.20
C GLU A 54 -11.56 5.30 38.45
N ASP A 55 -11.87 4.45 39.44
CA ASP A 55 -10.99 3.32 39.83
C ASP A 55 -10.67 2.37 38.67
N SER A 56 -11.64 2.12 37.79
CA SER A 56 -11.47 1.30 36.59
C SER A 56 -10.46 1.91 35.60
N LEU A 57 -10.49 3.23 35.42
CA LEU A 57 -9.54 3.94 34.57
C LEU A 57 -8.15 3.97 35.20
N ARG A 58 -8.04 4.11 36.53
CA ARG A 58 -6.74 4.01 37.23
C ARG A 58 -6.11 2.63 37.04
N GLU A 59 -6.90 1.58 37.20
CA GLU A 59 -6.44 0.19 37.06
C GLU A 59 -5.98 -0.09 35.63
N SER A 60 -6.78 0.27 34.62
CA SER A 60 -6.40 0.10 33.20
C SER A 60 -5.15 0.88 32.79
N LEU A 61 -4.85 2.00 33.46
CA LEU A 61 -3.63 2.77 33.25
C LEU A 61 -2.42 2.22 34.02
N GLY A 62 -2.61 1.24 34.92
CA GLY A 62 -1.55 0.72 35.79
C GLY A 62 -1.12 1.70 36.88
N LEU A 63 -2.02 2.62 37.29
CA LEU A 63 -1.75 3.62 38.32
C LEU A 63 -2.03 3.07 39.72
N GLN A 64 -1.29 3.56 40.72
CA GLN A 64 -1.52 3.22 42.13
C GLN A 64 -2.89 3.69 42.62
N HIS A 65 -3.57 2.89 43.45
CA HIS A 65 -4.90 3.21 43.98
C HIS A 65 -4.95 4.50 44.80
N ASN A 66 -3.86 4.83 45.52
CA ASN A 66 -3.74 6.02 46.36
C ASN A 66 -3.05 7.21 45.65
N LEU A 67 -3.24 7.34 44.34
CA LEU A 67 -2.71 8.45 43.56
C LEU A 67 -3.16 9.80 44.15
N ASN A 68 -2.21 10.64 44.53
CA ASN A 68 -2.47 11.96 45.09
C ASN A 68 -2.03 13.08 44.14
N GLN A 69 -2.61 14.28 44.32
CA GLN A 69 -2.31 15.46 43.50
C GLN A 69 -0.80 15.79 43.49
N SER A 70 -0.10 15.59 44.61
CA SER A 70 1.33 15.88 44.73
C SER A 70 2.18 14.97 43.85
N THR A 71 1.71 13.75 43.56
CA THR A 71 2.38 12.81 42.65
C THR A 71 2.23 13.30 41.22
N VAL A 72 1.03 13.71 40.82
CA VAL A 72 0.78 14.27 39.48
C VAL A 72 1.60 15.53 39.26
N TRP A 73 1.57 16.44 40.24
CA TRP A 73 2.37 17.67 40.25
C TRP A 73 3.86 17.39 40.07
N ARG A 74 4.43 16.44 40.83
CA ARG A 74 5.84 16.05 40.69
C ARG A 74 6.17 15.56 39.28
N LYS A 75 5.32 14.72 38.68
CA LYS A 75 5.55 14.21 37.32
C LYS A 75 5.44 15.30 36.27
N ARG A 76 4.48 16.20 36.41
CA ARG A 76 4.35 17.38 35.56
C ARG A 76 5.56 18.31 35.69
N ASN A 77 6.07 18.51 36.91
CA ASN A 77 7.26 19.32 37.16
C ASN A 77 8.54 18.70 36.60
N THR A 78 8.71 17.37 36.69
CA THR A 78 9.83 16.69 36.00
C THR A 78 9.84 17.05 34.51
N LEU A 79 8.69 17.08 33.83
CA LEU A 79 8.66 17.52 32.43
C LEU A 79 8.83 19.04 32.25
N ASN A 80 8.48 19.87 33.23
CA ASN A 80 8.68 21.32 33.15
C ASN A 80 10.16 21.71 33.28
N GLU A 81 10.88 21.01 34.14
CA GLU A 81 12.26 21.31 34.50
C GLU A 81 13.24 20.54 33.61
N ASP A 82 12.99 19.25 33.38
CA ASP A 82 13.96 18.35 32.75
C ASP A 82 13.63 17.98 31.29
N ASP A 83 12.38 18.12 30.84
CA ASP A 83 11.96 17.70 29.47
C ASP A 83 10.81 18.54 28.89
N GLN A 84 11.08 19.83 28.67
CA GLN A 84 10.09 20.77 28.13
C GLN A 84 9.57 20.36 26.75
N GLU A 85 10.43 19.75 25.93
CA GLU A 85 10.06 19.22 24.62
C GLU A 85 9.10 18.04 24.74
N GLY A 86 9.34 17.10 25.67
CA GLY A 86 8.41 16.02 25.98
C GLY A 86 7.05 16.55 26.42
N ARG A 87 7.01 17.58 27.27
CA ARG A 87 5.73 18.24 27.63
C ARG A 87 5.01 18.80 26.40
N ALA A 88 5.73 19.52 25.53
CA ALA A 88 5.16 20.06 24.30
C ALA A 88 4.62 18.95 23.38
N ALA A 89 5.32 17.81 23.30
CA ALA A 89 4.89 16.65 22.53
C ALA A 89 3.59 16.04 23.09
N ILE A 90 3.46 15.85 24.40
CA ILE A 90 2.22 15.37 25.03
C ILE A 90 1.05 16.30 24.69
N ARG A 91 1.26 17.63 24.79
CA ARG A 91 0.21 18.62 24.48
C ARG A 91 -0.22 18.58 23.01
N LYS A 92 0.74 18.47 22.08
CA LYS A 92 0.43 18.33 20.63
C LYS A 92 -0.28 17.01 20.33
N ALA A 93 0.16 15.91 20.95
CA ALA A 93 -0.50 14.62 20.84
C ALA A 93 -1.95 14.68 21.34
N ALA A 94 -2.19 15.33 22.49
CA ALA A 94 -3.53 15.51 23.04
C ALA A 94 -4.44 16.30 22.08
N LYS A 95 -3.94 17.41 21.52
CA LYS A 95 -4.66 18.18 20.50
C LYS A 95 -5.01 17.33 19.27
N ARG A 96 -4.08 16.49 18.82
CA ARG A 96 -4.31 15.57 17.68
C ARG A 96 -5.39 14.54 18.00
N ALA A 97 -5.38 13.96 19.20
CA ALA A 97 -6.40 13.00 19.64
C ALA A 97 -7.80 13.61 19.63
N VAL A 98 -7.93 14.84 20.12
CA VAL A 98 -9.20 15.59 20.11
C VAL A 98 -9.64 15.88 18.67
N PHE A 99 -8.72 16.32 17.82
CA PHE A 99 -8.98 16.59 16.40
C PHE A 99 -9.44 15.33 15.65
N GLU A 100 -8.81 14.18 15.87
CA GLU A 100 -9.20 12.92 15.24
C GLU A 100 -10.61 12.49 15.66
N CYS A 101 -10.96 12.67 16.93
CA CYS A 101 -12.32 12.38 17.41
C CYS A 101 -13.36 13.29 16.74
N CYS A 102 -13.04 14.57 16.53
CA CYS A 102 -13.89 15.49 15.75
C CYS A 102 -14.02 15.05 14.29
N ALA A 103 -12.89 14.73 13.64
CA ALA A 103 -12.86 14.28 12.25
C ALA A 103 -13.66 12.99 12.05
N ALA A 104 -13.67 12.09 13.03
CA ALA A 104 -14.49 10.87 13.06
C ALA A 104 -15.98 11.11 13.38
N GLY A 105 -16.43 12.37 13.47
CA GLY A 105 -17.81 12.74 13.77
C GLY A 105 -18.27 12.41 15.19
N LYS A 106 -17.34 12.15 16.13
CA LYS A 106 -17.70 11.87 17.53
C LYS A 106 -18.01 13.18 18.24
N LYS A 107 -19.00 13.13 19.13
CA LYS A 107 -19.35 14.27 20.00
C LYS A 107 -18.25 14.50 21.03
N VAL A 108 -17.44 15.54 20.82
CA VAL A 108 -16.45 16.03 21.79
C VAL A 108 -17.07 17.16 22.61
N PRO A 109 -16.93 17.18 23.96
CA PRO A 109 -17.46 18.26 24.78
C PRO A 109 -16.91 19.64 24.39
N GLN A 110 -17.75 20.68 24.34
CA GLN A 110 -17.32 22.04 23.99
C GLN A 110 -16.16 22.57 24.85
N ARG A 111 -16.13 22.22 26.14
CA ARG A 111 -15.00 22.58 27.03
C ARG A 111 -13.66 22.04 26.53
N VAL A 112 -13.64 20.81 26.01
CA VAL A 112 -12.43 20.16 25.49
C VAL A 112 -12.00 20.84 24.18
N LEU A 113 -12.96 21.16 23.31
CA LEU A 113 -12.69 21.90 22.08
C LEU A 113 -12.08 23.27 22.37
N ALA A 114 -12.59 23.98 23.37
CA ALA A 114 -12.06 25.27 23.80
C ALA A 114 -10.61 25.17 24.32
N VAL A 115 -10.29 24.15 25.12
CA VAL A 115 -8.91 23.90 25.63
C VAL A 115 -7.90 23.77 24.49
N HIS A 116 -8.29 23.16 23.38
CA HIS A 116 -7.41 22.89 22.24
C HIS A 116 -7.55 23.89 21.09
N GLU A 117 -8.37 24.93 21.26
CA GLU A 117 -8.68 25.93 20.24
C GLU A 117 -9.24 25.29 18.95
N ILE A 118 -10.05 24.25 19.10
CA ILE A 118 -10.71 23.54 17.99
C ILE A 118 -12.12 24.10 17.84
N PRO A 119 -12.54 24.57 16.65
CA PRO A 119 -13.91 25.05 16.44
C PRO A 119 -14.96 23.97 16.72
N ALA A 120 -16.13 24.37 17.24
CA ALA A 120 -17.22 23.45 17.60
C ALA A 120 -17.76 22.60 16.41
N ASN A 121 -17.48 23.02 15.18
CA ASN A 121 -18.01 22.45 13.94
C ASN A 121 -16.91 21.83 13.04
N VAL A 122 -15.83 21.26 13.61
CA VAL A 122 -14.83 20.47 12.84
C VAL A 122 -15.40 19.08 12.52
N ALA A 123 -16.58 19.02 11.93
CA ALA A 123 -16.85 17.96 10.98
C ALA A 123 -16.25 18.47 9.68
N ILE A 124 -15.07 17.96 9.29
CA ILE A 124 -14.50 18.30 7.98
C ILE A 124 -15.43 17.67 6.95
N SER A 125 -16.45 18.41 6.54
CA SER A 125 -17.18 18.09 5.34
C SER A 125 -16.30 18.52 4.18
N ASN A 126 -16.03 17.61 3.23
CA ASN A 126 -15.34 17.97 1.98
C ASN A 126 -16.01 19.17 1.28
N ARG A 127 -17.30 19.44 1.54
CA ARG A 127 -18.05 20.59 1.04
C ARG A 127 -17.60 21.95 1.61
N GLN A 128 -16.89 21.97 2.73
CA GLN A 128 -16.40 23.18 3.39
C GLN A 128 -14.94 23.51 3.06
N ILE A 129 -14.22 22.56 2.44
CA ILE A 129 -12.85 22.80 1.96
C ILE A 129 -12.96 23.69 0.73
N LYS A 130 -12.38 24.90 0.78
CA LYS A 130 -12.35 25.76 -0.39
C LYS A 130 -11.38 25.17 -1.42
N ARG A 131 -11.71 25.33 -2.69
CA ARG A 131 -10.85 24.89 -3.81
C ARG A 131 -9.43 25.48 -3.72
N GLU A 132 -9.28 26.71 -3.24
CA GLU A 132 -7.98 27.36 -3.06
C GLU A 132 -7.14 26.64 -2.00
N ASP A 133 -7.76 26.25 -0.88
CA ASP A 133 -7.09 25.52 0.20
C ASP A 133 -6.68 24.11 -0.27
N GLU A 134 -7.55 23.44 -1.02
CA GLU A 134 -7.26 22.15 -1.65
C GLU A 134 -6.07 22.24 -2.61
N GLN A 135 -6.04 23.25 -3.48
CA GLN A 135 -4.93 23.49 -4.39
C GLN A 135 -3.64 23.82 -3.66
N ALA A 136 -3.69 24.62 -2.59
CA ALA A 136 -2.52 24.93 -1.77
C ALA A 136 -1.99 23.68 -1.07
N ALA A 137 -2.88 22.87 -0.50
CA ALA A 137 -2.53 21.59 0.13
C ALA A 137 -1.88 20.64 -0.89
N LEU A 138 -2.46 20.50 -2.09
CA LEU A 138 -1.89 19.67 -3.15
C LEU A 138 -0.49 20.13 -3.56
N ARG A 139 -0.25 21.44 -3.73
CA ARG A 139 1.09 21.97 -4.04
C ARG A 139 2.09 21.67 -2.93
N ASN A 140 1.68 21.77 -1.67
CA ASN A 140 2.53 21.45 -0.53
C ASN A 140 2.86 19.95 -0.49
N TRP A 141 1.88 19.08 -0.78
CA TRP A 141 2.10 17.64 -0.91
C TRP A 141 3.07 17.29 -2.04
N VAL A 142 2.90 17.88 -3.22
CA VAL A 142 3.81 17.67 -4.36
C VAL A 142 5.22 18.11 -4.00
N LYS A 143 5.38 19.30 -3.41
CA LYS A 143 6.69 19.80 -2.97
C LYS A 143 7.35 18.84 -1.97
N TRP A 144 6.60 18.43 -0.94
CA TRP A 144 7.06 17.48 0.04
C TRP A 144 7.45 16.13 -0.58
N PHE A 145 6.69 15.64 -1.56
CA PHE A 145 7.00 14.40 -2.28
C PHE A 145 8.34 14.48 -3.01
N PHE A 146 8.62 15.60 -3.70
CA PHE A 146 9.92 15.84 -4.32
C PHE A 146 11.04 15.92 -3.28
N ASP A 147 10.83 16.66 -2.20
CA ASP A 147 11.86 16.96 -1.20
C ASP A 147 12.20 15.75 -0.30
N LYS A 148 11.26 14.83 -0.09
CA LYS A 148 11.43 13.70 0.84
C LYS A 148 11.58 12.36 0.14
N ILE A 149 10.83 12.12 -0.93
CA ILE A 149 10.69 10.79 -1.53
C ILE A 149 11.57 10.66 -2.76
N LEU A 150 11.47 11.59 -3.71
CA LEU A 150 12.14 11.47 -5.01
C LEU A 150 13.62 11.92 -5.03
N THR A 151 14.21 12.24 -3.89
CA THR A 151 15.60 12.72 -3.82
C THR A 151 16.63 11.66 -4.22
N ALA A 152 16.30 10.37 -4.13
CA ALA A 152 17.14 9.28 -4.60
C ALA A 152 17.21 9.19 -6.14
N LEU A 153 16.28 9.84 -6.82
CA LEU A 153 16.06 9.70 -8.25
C LEU A 153 16.91 10.72 -9.01
N THR A 154 18.18 10.39 -9.21
CA THR A 154 19.23 11.29 -9.72
C THR A 154 19.52 11.09 -11.20
N TYR A 155 19.32 9.88 -11.72
CA TYR A 155 19.60 9.50 -13.10
C TYR A 155 21.03 9.79 -13.56
N HIS A 156 21.99 9.88 -12.65
CA HIS A 156 23.40 10.16 -12.96
C HIS A 156 23.57 11.38 -13.90
N ARG A 157 22.76 12.43 -13.68
CA ARG A 157 22.79 13.65 -14.49
C ARG A 157 23.73 14.68 -13.83
N ASP A 158 24.94 14.82 -14.37
CA ASP A 158 25.96 15.73 -13.81
C ASP A 158 25.89 17.18 -14.34
N SER A 159 25.17 17.44 -15.44
CA SER A 159 24.95 18.79 -15.99
C SER A 159 23.52 18.97 -16.45
N GLU A 160 22.80 19.98 -15.96
CA GLU A 160 21.38 20.13 -16.23
C GLU A 160 21.05 21.29 -17.16
N THR A 161 20.40 20.99 -18.28
CA THR A 161 19.52 21.95 -18.98
C THR A 161 18.19 22.11 -18.24
N TYR A 162 17.70 21.04 -17.58
CA TYR A 162 16.43 21.02 -16.84
C TYR A 162 16.52 20.19 -15.55
N PRO A 163 15.96 20.70 -14.43
CA PRO A 163 15.86 19.93 -13.20
C PRO A 163 14.86 18.77 -13.34
N TYR A 164 15.13 17.64 -12.66
CA TYR A 164 14.37 16.40 -12.85
C TYR A 164 12.84 16.57 -12.69
N ARG A 165 12.42 17.39 -11.72
CA ARG A 165 11.00 17.71 -11.49
C ARG A 165 10.26 18.19 -12.75
N ARG A 166 10.96 18.80 -13.70
CA ARG A 166 10.38 19.24 -14.99
C ARG A 166 10.08 18.06 -15.90
N TYR A 167 10.90 17.01 -15.89
CA TYR A 167 10.63 15.77 -16.62
C TYR A 167 9.45 15.00 -16.01
N ILE A 168 9.34 14.93 -14.69
CA ILE A 168 8.11 14.39 -14.05
C ILE A 168 6.90 15.24 -14.43
N GLY A 169 7.02 16.57 -14.42
CA GLY A 169 5.95 17.46 -14.87
C GLY A 169 5.55 17.19 -16.33
N LEU A 170 6.53 16.93 -17.21
CA LEU A 170 6.28 16.53 -18.59
C LEU A 170 5.51 15.22 -18.66
N CYS A 171 5.94 14.17 -17.95
CA CYS A 171 5.24 12.87 -17.90
C CYS A 171 3.81 13.00 -17.35
N ALA A 172 3.63 13.78 -16.28
CA ALA A 172 2.31 14.05 -15.71
C ALA A 172 1.39 14.79 -16.69
N HIS A 173 1.92 15.76 -17.44
CA HIS A 173 1.17 16.47 -18.49
C HIS A 173 0.81 15.55 -19.66
N CYS A 174 1.72 14.66 -20.06
CA CYS A 174 1.48 13.63 -21.07
C CYS A 174 0.34 12.69 -20.65
N ALA A 175 0.36 12.20 -19.41
CA ALA A 175 -0.70 11.34 -18.87
C ALA A 175 -2.04 12.08 -18.79
N LEU A 176 -2.04 13.33 -18.31
CA LEU A 176 -3.27 14.14 -18.21
C LEU A 176 -3.93 14.42 -19.56
N GLN A 177 -3.15 14.61 -20.62
CA GLN A 177 -3.63 14.94 -21.96
C GLN A 177 -3.70 13.72 -22.89
N THR A 178 -3.22 12.56 -22.44
CA THR A 178 -3.08 11.33 -23.25
C THR A 178 -2.28 11.57 -24.54
N ILE A 179 -1.14 12.28 -24.43
CA ILE A 179 -0.28 12.68 -25.57
C ILE A 179 1.17 12.25 -25.35
N ALA A 180 1.95 12.19 -26.43
CA ALA A 180 3.36 11.81 -26.36
C ALA A 180 4.24 12.93 -25.79
N PRO A 181 5.40 12.61 -25.17
CA PRO A 181 6.36 13.60 -24.68
C PRO A 181 6.82 14.63 -25.71
N ASN A 182 6.84 14.29 -27.00
CA ASN A 182 7.20 15.21 -28.08
C ASN A 182 6.10 16.24 -28.36
N ASP A 183 4.83 15.89 -28.16
CA ASP A 183 3.69 16.78 -28.38
C ASP A 183 3.35 17.60 -27.14
N ALA A 184 3.73 17.12 -25.96
CA ALA A 184 3.45 17.76 -24.68
C ALA A 184 3.99 19.19 -24.59
N ILE A 185 5.10 19.50 -25.24
CA ILE A 185 5.64 20.87 -25.25
C ILE A 185 4.66 21.88 -25.88
N ASN A 186 3.93 21.48 -26.93
CA ASN A 186 3.02 22.37 -27.69
C ASN A 186 1.70 22.65 -26.97
N THR A 187 1.42 21.91 -25.90
CA THR A 187 0.23 22.09 -25.06
C THR A 187 0.60 22.66 -23.70
N ALA A 188 1.78 22.29 -23.16
CA ALA A 188 2.30 22.83 -21.92
C ALA A 188 2.78 24.29 -22.06
N ASP A 189 3.26 24.71 -23.24
CA ASP A 189 3.72 26.09 -23.47
C ASP A 189 2.60 27.16 -23.41
N ARG A 190 1.34 26.72 -23.43
CA ARG A 190 0.17 27.58 -23.15
C ARG A 190 0.03 27.94 -21.67
N LEU A 191 0.69 27.18 -20.78
CA LEU A 191 0.58 27.29 -19.32
C LEU A 191 1.91 27.66 -18.66
N TYR A 192 3.03 27.33 -19.30
CA TYR A 192 4.37 27.51 -18.76
C TYR A 192 5.29 28.13 -19.82
N ASP A 193 6.33 28.83 -19.38
CA ASP A 193 7.34 29.36 -20.28
C ASP A 193 8.04 28.23 -21.07
N ARG A 194 8.04 28.35 -22.40
CA ARG A 194 8.48 27.30 -23.33
C ARG A 194 9.92 26.91 -23.11
N GLU A 195 10.80 27.86 -22.79
CA GLU A 195 12.21 27.59 -22.52
C GLU A 195 12.42 26.73 -21.27
N SER A 196 11.45 26.71 -20.34
CA SER A 196 11.48 25.95 -19.10
C SER A 196 10.92 24.52 -19.21
N ILE A 197 10.39 24.15 -20.39
CA ILE A 197 9.74 22.85 -20.63
C ILE A 197 10.72 21.91 -21.33
N PRO A 198 11.08 20.77 -20.73
CA PRO A 198 11.91 19.79 -21.40
C PRO A 198 11.17 19.17 -22.60
N SER A 199 11.89 18.89 -23.68
CA SER A 199 11.34 18.15 -24.82
C SER A 199 11.35 16.64 -24.57
N GLY A 200 10.46 15.91 -25.26
CA GLY A 200 10.47 14.45 -25.28
C GLY A 200 11.78 13.86 -25.83
N GLU A 201 12.45 14.56 -26.74
CA GLU A 201 13.80 14.19 -27.21
C GLU A 201 14.84 14.29 -26.08
N SER A 202 14.81 15.36 -25.29
CA SER A 202 15.70 15.53 -24.14
C SER A 202 15.45 14.46 -23.08
N LEU A 203 14.17 14.12 -22.82
CA LEU A 203 13.80 13.01 -21.96
C LEU A 203 14.38 11.68 -22.47
N THR A 204 14.14 11.37 -23.74
CA THR A 204 14.66 10.16 -24.41
C THR A 204 16.18 10.08 -24.35
N LYS A 205 16.88 11.19 -24.59
CA LYS A 205 18.34 11.27 -24.55
C LYS A 205 18.88 10.98 -23.15
N ASN A 206 18.23 11.49 -22.11
CA ASN A 206 18.62 11.20 -20.72
C ASN A 206 18.43 9.73 -20.37
N ILE A 207 17.31 9.13 -20.78
CA ILE A 207 17.07 7.70 -20.58
C ILE A 207 18.18 6.89 -21.28
N ARG A 208 18.48 7.19 -22.55
CA ARG A 208 19.53 6.47 -23.30
C ARG A 208 20.93 6.65 -22.73
N ARG A 209 21.26 7.83 -22.18
CA ARG A 209 22.56 8.06 -21.54
C ARG A 209 22.79 7.07 -20.39
N LEU A 210 21.76 6.81 -19.59
CA LEU A 210 21.82 5.83 -18.51
C LEU A 210 22.05 4.42 -19.05
N LEU A 211 21.32 4.03 -20.11
CA LEU A 211 21.45 2.71 -20.73
C LEU A 211 22.86 2.46 -21.31
N ASN A 212 23.50 3.50 -21.83
CA ASN A 212 24.81 3.38 -22.46
C ASN A 212 25.99 3.50 -21.46
N ALA A 213 25.72 3.95 -20.22
CA ALA A 213 26.75 4.12 -19.19
C ALA A 213 27.09 2.81 -18.47
N ASP A 214 26.19 1.83 -18.48
CA ASP A 214 26.43 0.50 -17.92
C ASP A 214 26.81 -0.49 -19.03
N SER A 215 28.11 -0.74 -19.17
CA SER A 215 28.66 -1.68 -20.15
C SER A 215 28.35 -3.16 -19.85
N SER A 216 27.76 -3.47 -18.68
CA SER A 216 27.41 -4.82 -18.25
C SER A 216 25.96 -5.22 -18.58
N VAL A 217 25.15 -4.25 -19.00
CA VAL A 217 23.76 -4.46 -19.41
C VAL A 217 23.79 -4.95 -20.85
N GLU A 218 23.42 -6.21 -21.09
CA GLU A 218 22.99 -6.58 -22.45
C GLU A 218 21.98 -5.52 -22.89
N LYS A 219 22.16 -4.91 -24.08
CA LYS A 219 21.54 -3.66 -24.60
C LYS A 219 20.00 -3.51 -24.51
N ARG A 220 19.31 -4.38 -23.78
CA ARG A 220 17.86 -4.56 -23.69
C ARG A 220 17.36 -4.81 -22.24
N GLU A 221 18.19 -4.85 -21.20
CA GLU A 221 17.72 -4.94 -19.80
C GLU A 221 17.50 -3.58 -19.13
N PHE A 222 16.59 -3.52 -18.16
CA PHE A 222 16.35 -2.30 -17.39
C PHE A 222 17.49 -2.11 -16.37
N PRO A 223 18.25 -0.99 -16.40
CA PRO A 223 19.49 -0.84 -15.63
C PRO A 223 19.29 -1.09 -14.14
N LYS A 224 20.22 -1.85 -13.53
CA LYS A 224 20.14 -2.21 -12.12
C LYS A 224 20.21 -0.98 -11.22
N GLU A 225 21.03 0.00 -11.58
CA GLU A 225 21.17 1.27 -10.85
C GLU A 225 19.85 2.04 -10.80
N LEU A 226 19.04 1.97 -11.86
CA LEU A 226 17.73 2.60 -11.86
C LEU A 226 16.74 1.83 -10.98
N GLN A 227 16.78 0.49 -11.01
CA GLN A 227 15.98 -0.32 -10.09
C GLN A 227 16.29 0.05 -8.63
N VAL A 228 17.57 0.23 -8.29
CA VAL A 228 17.99 0.67 -6.95
C VAL A 228 17.45 2.07 -6.62
N GLN A 229 17.52 3.03 -7.54
CA GLN A 229 16.97 4.37 -7.29
C GLN A 229 15.44 4.35 -7.07
N PHE A 230 14.71 3.54 -7.85
CA PHE A 230 13.26 3.36 -7.65
C PHE A 230 12.97 2.68 -6.32
N GLU A 231 13.71 1.64 -5.95
CA GLU A 231 13.59 0.97 -4.64
C GLU A 231 13.85 1.94 -3.48
N ASP A 232 14.86 2.80 -3.59
CA ASP A 232 15.12 3.83 -2.57
C ASP A 232 13.99 4.87 -2.49
N CYS A 233 13.35 5.22 -3.62
CA CYS A 233 12.15 6.06 -3.62
C CYS A 233 10.99 5.36 -2.90
N TYR A 234 10.75 4.07 -3.19
CA TYR A 234 9.72 3.29 -2.51
C TYR A 234 10.00 3.21 -1.01
N ARG A 235 11.23 2.88 -0.59
CA ARG A 235 11.61 2.85 0.84
C ARG A 235 11.33 4.18 1.55
N ARG A 236 11.71 5.30 0.95
CA ARG A 236 11.44 6.64 1.51
C ARG A 236 9.96 6.95 1.59
N PHE A 237 9.19 6.56 0.56
CA PHE A 237 7.73 6.69 0.58
C PHE A 237 7.12 5.93 1.76
N PHE A 238 7.52 4.67 1.96
CA PHE A 238 7.00 3.83 3.03
C PHE A 238 7.43 4.30 4.42
N GLN A 239 8.65 4.82 4.57
CA GLN A 239 9.10 5.48 5.80
C GLN A 239 8.23 6.68 6.16
N GLU A 240 7.94 7.55 5.21
CA GLU A 240 7.09 8.72 5.44
C GLU A 240 5.63 8.33 5.67
N ALA A 241 5.09 7.37 4.92
CA ALA A 241 3.74 6.86 5.12
C ALA A 241 3.59 6.22 6.51
N ASN A 242 4.59 5.45 6.96
CA ASN A 242 4.64 4.93 8.32
C ASN A 242 4.65 6.07 9.36
N ARG A 243 5.52 7.08 9.18
CA ARG A 243 5.60 8.25 10.05
C ARG A 243 4.30 9.04 10.13
N LEU A 244 3.49 9.02 9.06
CA LEU A 244 2.19 9.68 9.01
C LEU A 244 1.04 8.86 9.61
N GLY A 245 1.28 7.59 9.97
CA GLY A 245 0.32 6.70 10.63
C GLY A 245 -0.40 5.72 9.70
N PHE A 246 0.03 5.56 8.44
CA PHE A 246 -0.63 4.63 7.50
C PHE A 246 -0.36 3.15 7.83
N PHE A 247 0.70 2.84 8.57
CA PHE A 247 1.14 1.47 8.86
C PHE A 247 1.26 1.22 10.38
N SER A 248 0.13 1.08 11.06
CA SER A 248 0.08 0.76 12.51
C SER A 248 0.10 -0.75 12.81
N ASN A 249 -0.26 -1.58 11.84
CA ASN A 249 -0.40 -3.03 11.96
C ASN A 249 0.42 -3.74 10.89
N LYS A 250 0.67 -5.04 11.10
CA LYS A 250 1.24 -5.91 10.07
C LYS A 250 0.43 -5.84 8.79
N LYS A 251 1.11 -5.83 7.65
CA LYS A 251 0.51 -5.60 6.34
C LYS A 251 0.56 -6.85 5.49
N GLN A 252 -0.56 -7.12 4.84
CA GLN A 252 -0.62 -8.12 3.79
C GLN A 252 0.04 -7.54 2.54
N LEU A 253 0.69 -8.40 1.78
CA LEU A 253 1.24 -8.09 0.48
C LEU A 253 0.45 -8.85 -0.58
N VAL A 254 0.37 -8.27 -1.77
CA VAL A 254 -0.19 -8.91 -2.96
C VAL A 254 0.84 -8.84 -4.07
N ALA A 255 1.16 -10.00 -4.65
CA ALA A 255 1.93 -10.08 -5.88
C ALA A 255 0.99 -10.31 -7.06
N ASP A 256 1.13 -9.50 -8.10
CA ASP A 256 0.34 -9.62 -9.33
C ASP A 256 1.16 -9.22 -10.56
N VAL A 257 0.83 -9.80 -11.72
CA VAL A 257 1.46 -9.44 -12.99
C VAL A 257 0.41 -8.81 -13.88
N THR A 258 0.65 -7.56 -14.29
CA THR A 258 -0.23 -6.84 -15.21
C THR A 258 0.44 -6.59 -16.54
N HIS A 259 -0.37 -6.50 -17.58
CA HIS A 259 0.06 -6.20 -18.94
C HIS A 259 -0.38 -4.80 -19.32
N ILE A 260 0.60 -3.97 -19.66
CA ILE A 260 0.43 -2.58 -20.08
C ILE A 260 0.54 -2.54 -21.62
N PRO A 261 -0.53 -2.17 -22.35
CA PRO A 261 -0.49 -2.16 -23.80
C PRO A 261 0.50 -1.10 -24.32
N THR A 262 1.22 -1.41 -25.40
CA THR A 262 2.07 -0.41 -26.07
C THR A 262 1.26 0.42 -27.07
N THR A 263 1.48 1.73 -27.08
CA THR A 263 0.87 2.64 -28.06
C THR A 263 1.77 2.98 -29.26
N GLY A 264 3.02 2.48 -29.28
CA GLY A 264 3.96 2.70 -30.38
C GLY A 264 3.59 1.97 -31.69
N SER A 265 3.93 2.57 -32.84
CA SER A 265 3.45 2.16 -34.17
C SER A 265 4.28 1.06 -34.87
N LYS A 266 5.41 0.61 -34.30
CA LYS A 266 6.26 -0.44 -34.90
C LYS A 266 6.85 -1.38 -33.85
N ASP A 267 6.36 -2.61 -33.94
CA ASP A 267 6.68 -3.79 -33.13
C ASP A 267 8.00 -4.43 -33.57
N SER A 268 9.04 -4.38 -32.72
CA SER A 268 10.27 -5.14 -32.95
C SER A 268 10.93 -5.66 -31.67
N SER A 269 10.25 -5.57 -30.53
CA SER A 269 10.80 -6.04 -29.25
C SER A 269 10.35 -7.47 -28.98
N GLU A 270 11.29 -8.41 -28.88
CA GLU A 270 11.09 -9.80 -28.44
C GLU A 270 10.51 -9.89 -27.01
N LYS A 271 10.59 -8.81 -26.21
CA LYS A 271 10.06 -8.72 -24.82
C LYS A 271 8.58 -8.37 -24.74
N LEU A 272 7.92 -8.17 -25.88
CA LEU A 272 6.49 -7.92 -25.90
C LEU A 272 5.72 -9.22 -25.70
N THR A 273 5.26 -9.44 -24.48
CA THR A 273 4.28 -10.47 -24.18
C THR A 273 2.97 -10.17 -24.94
N GLY A 274 2.26 -11.21 -25.39
CA GLY A 274 1.11 -11.11 -26.31
C GLY A 274 -0.04 -10.16 -25.92
N GLY A 275 -1.05 -10.09 -26.79
CA GLY A 275 -2.15 -9.12 -26.71
C GLY A 275 -2.93 -9.13 -25.39
N SER A 276 -3.30 -7.94 -24.90
CA SER A 276 -4.08 -7.76 -23.69
C SER A 276 -5.49 -8.36 -23.86
N GLY A 277 -5.72 -9.54 -23.29
CA GLY A 277 -7.05 -10.18 -23.23
C GLY A 277 -8.05 -9.48 -22.30
N SER A 278 -7.70 -8.33 -21.71
CA SER A 278 -8.62 -7.54 -20.90
C SER A 278 -9.67 -6.91 -21.82
N GLY A 279 -10.87 -7.49 -21.86
CA GLY A 279 -12.01 -7.13 -22.72
C GLY A 279 -12.56 -5.69 -22.62
N ARG A 280 -11.78 -4.70 -22.19
CA ARG A 280 -12.03 -3.28 -22.49
C ARG A 280 -11.18 -2.87 -23.69
N LYS A 281 -11.84 -2.79 -24.84
CA LYS A 281 -11.36 -2.06 -26.02
C LYS A 281 -10.89 -0.66 -25.57
N PRO A 282 -9.67 -0.26 -25.94
CA PRO A 282 -9.48 0.28 -27.27
C PRO A 282 -8.77 -0.74 -28.14
N ALA A 283 -9.57 -1.60 -28.78
CA ALA A 283 -9.15 -2.41 -29.90
C ALA A 283 -8.88 -1.49 -31.10
N THR A 284 -7.73 -0.82 -31.07
CA THR A 284 -7.10 -0.18 -32.22
C THR A 284 -5.59 0.02 -32.02
N TYR A 285 -5.08 0.01 -30.78
CA TYR A 285 -3.66 0.26 -30.50
C TYR A 285 -3.09 -0.81 -29.55
N GLY A 286 -2.27 -1.71 -30.08
CA GLY A 286 -1.46 -2.65 -29.31
C GLY A 286 -1.80 -4.13 -29.55
N LYS A 287 -1.12 -4.78 -30.51
CA LYS A 287 -1.06 -6.26 -30.59
C LYS A 287 -0.15 -6.87 -29.50
N HIS A 288 0.46 -6.01 -28.68
CA HIS A 288 1.60 -6.30 -27.83
C HIS A 288 1.49 -5.53 -26.51
N SER A 289 2.05 -6.09 -25.44
CA SER A 289 2.04 -5.49 -24.11
C SER A 289 3.34 -5.71 -23.36
N TRP A 290 3.63 -4.80 -22.43
CA TRP A 290 4.70 -4.93 -21.44
C TRP A 290 4.15 -5.54 -20.18
N ALA A 291 4.76 -6.61 -19.71
CA ALA A 291 4.41 -7.20 -18.43
C ALA A 291 5.20 -6.55 -17.29
N TYR A 292 4.52 -6.29 -16.19
CA TYR A 292 5.10 -5.74 -14.97
C TYR A 292 4.59 -6.52 -13.77
N GLN A 293 5.50 -6.85 -12.85
CA GLN A 293 5.19 -7.46 -11.58
C GLN A 293 5.03 -6.39 -10.50
N PHE A 294 3.84 -6.33 -9.93
CA PHE A 294 3.47 -5.44 -8.85
C PHE A 294 3.56 -6.19 -7.52
N LEU A 295 4.14 -5.54 -6.52
CA LEU A 295 3.95 -5.87 -5.13
C LEU A 295 3.14 -4.73 -4.49
N GLY A 296 1.97 -5.01 -3.97
CA GLY A 296 1.10 -4.01 -3.35
C GLY A 296 0.63 -4.40 -1.95
N ILE A 297 0.03 -3.45 -1.25
CA ILE A 297 -0.64 -3.65 0.03
C ILE A 297 -2.14 -3.49 -0.23
N PRO A 298 -2.94 -4.56 -0.06
CA PRO A 298 -4.38 -4.46 -0.16
C PRO A 298 -4.88 -3.80 1.13
N ASP A 299 -5.52 -2.64 0.98
CA ASP A 299 -6.13 -1.92 2.09
C ASP A 299 -7.46 -1.34 1.58
N SER A 300 -8.51 -1.43 2.39
CA SER A 300 -9.85 -0.97 2.01
C SER A 300 -9.95 0.55 1.95
N ASP A 301 -9.11 1.23 2.73
CA ASP A 301 -9.13 2.69 2.86
C ASP A 301 -8.14 3.32 1.87
N ALA A 302 -6.94 2.74 1.74
CA ALA A 302 -5.92 3.23 0.82
C ALA A 302 -4.96 2.11 0.33
N PRO A 303 -5.21 1.49 -0.84
CA PRO A 303 -4.27 0.52 -1.39
C PRO A 303 -2.95 1.20 -1.78
N PHE A 304 -1.82 0.53 -1.50
CA PHE A 304 -0.50 1.03 -1.84
C PHE A 304 0.20 0.10 -2.83
N ILE A 305 1.01 0.66 -3.73
CA ILE A 305 1.96 -0.11 -4.54
C ILE A 305 3.33 0.00 -3.87
N ARG A 306 3.86 -1.13 -3.36
CA ARG A 306 5.16 -1.19 -2.70
C ARG A 306 6.32 -1.20 -3.68
N SER A 307 6.18 -1.88 -4.81
CA SER A 307 7.19 -1.88 -5.86
C SER A 307 6.61 -2.35 -7.19
N ILE A 308 7.22 -1.90 -8.29
CA ILE A 308 6.91 -2.33 -9.65
C ILE A 308 8.22 -2.78 -10.29
N VAL A 309 8.25 -3.98 -10.87
CA VAL A 309 9.43 -4.54 -11.54
C VAL A 309 9.05 -4.98 -12.95
N PRO A 310 9.80 -4.57 -13.99
CA PRO A 310 9.52 -5.01 -15.36
C PRO A 310 9.77 -6.52 -15.52
N VAL A 311 8.96 -7.17 -16.35
CA VAL A 311 9.14 -8.58 -16.75
C VAL A 311 10.02 -8.60 -18.01
N SER A 312 11.29 -8.96 -17.84
CA SER A 312 12.27 -9.02 -18.93
C SER A 312 12.30 -10.36 -19.66
N GLU A 313 11.99 -11.45 -18.95
CA GLU A 313 11.98 -12.83 -19.43
C GLU A 313 10.77 -13.59 -18.85
N GLU A 314 10.21 -14.48 -19.67
CA GLU A 314 9.21 -15.45 -19.23
C GLU A 314 9.84 -16.42 -18.22
N ASN A 315 9.10 -16.82 -17.19
CA ASN A 315 9.51 -17.79 -16.17
C ASN A 315 10.51 -17.30 -15.10
N GLN A 316 10.69 -15.99 -14.94
CA GLN A 316 11.50 -15.37 -13.88
C GLN A 316 10.65 -14.75 -12.74
N GLU A 317 9.36 -15.09 -12.64
CA GLU A 317 8.43 -14.58 -11.61
C GLU A 317 8.96 -14.84 -10.19
N GLN A 318 9.49 -16.04 -9.95
CA GLN A 318 10.08 -16.44 -8.67
C GLN A 318 11.28 -15.56 -8.30
N HIS A 319 12.15 -15.23 -9.28
CA HIS A 319 13.32 -14.40 -9.02
C HIS A 319 12.91 -12.96 -8.71
N ARG A 320 11.96 -12.39 -9.47
CA ARG A 320 11.42 -11.06 -9.20
C ARG A 320 10.72 -11.00 -7.85
N LEU A 321 9.94 -12.02 -7.51
CA LEU A 321 9.26 -12.12 -6.22
C LEU A 321 10.26 -12.23 -5.07
N ASP A 322 11.34 -13.01 -5.24
CA ASP A 322 12.42 -13.14 -4.25
C ASP A 322 13.04 -11.79 -3.91
N VAL A 323 13.36 -10.99 -4.94
CA VAL A 323 13.91 -9.64 -4.76
C VAL A 323 12.89 -8.69 -4.10
N GLN A 324 11.63 -8.68 -4.58
CA GLN A 324 10.59 -7.81 -4.02
C GLN A 324 10.29 -8.14 -2.55
N LEU A 325 10.20 -9.42 -2.19
CA LEU A 325 9.96 -9.86 -0.82
C LEU A 325 11.19 -9.59 0.07
N ALA A 326 12.40 -9.85 -0.40
CA ALA A 326 13.62 -9.53 0.34
C ALA A 326 13.66 -8.03 0.71
N ASN A 327 13.34 -7.15 -0.23
CA ASN A 327 13.30 -5.71 0.00
C ASN A 327 12.17 -5.31 0.96
N ALA A 328 10.97 -5.88 0.80
CA ALA A 328 9.83 -5.55 1.64
C ALA A 328 10.00 -6.02 3.09
N VAL A 329 10.52 -7.24 3.31
CA VAL A 329 10.75 -7.81 4.64
C VAL A 329 11.93 -7.14 5.35
N ALA A 330 12.95 -6.68 4.61
CA ALA A 330 14.06 -5.93 5.18
C ALA A 330 13.74 -4.46 5.49
N ASP A 331 12.59 -3.95 5.06
CA ASP A 331 12.20 -2.55 5.26
C ASP A 331 11.68 -2.31 6.69
N PRO A 332 12.39 -1.57 7.55
CA PRO A 332 11.98 -1.35 8.93
C PRO A 332 10.70 -0.51 9.06
N SER A 333 10.23 0.12 7.98
CA SER A 333 8.98 0.89 7.96
C SER A 333 7.75 0.03 7.63
N LEU A 334 7.94 -1.25 7.33
CA LEU A 334 6.87 -2.15 6.91
C LEU A 334 6.98 -3.51 7.63
N ASP A 335 6.05 -3.80 8.53
CA ASP A 335 5.91 -5.14 9.12
C ASP A 335 5.01 -5.99 8.24
N VAL A 336 5.53 -7.09 7.68
CA VAL A 336 4.83 -7.95 6.73
C VAL A 336 4.14 -9.10 7.45
N ASP A 337 2.83 -9.25 7.24
CA ASP A 337 2.02 -10.33 7.84
C ASP A 337 1.94 -11.57 6.96
N LEU A 338 1.70 -11.37 5.66
CA LEU A 338 1.23 -12.41 4.74
C LEU A 338 1.46 -11.98 3.30
N ILE A 339 1.86 -12.91 2.42
CA ILE A 339 1.81 -12.69 0.96
C ILE A 339 0.64 -13.44 0.33
N LEU A 340 -0.11 -12.75 -0.53
CA LEU A 340 -1.21 -13.27 -1.33
C LEU A 340 -0.81 -13.25 -2.82
N CYS A 341 -0.81 -14.41 -3.46
CA CYS A 341 -0.50 -14.50 -4.89
C CYS A 341 -1.66 -15.11 -5.67
N ASP A 342 -1.82 -14.65 -6.91
CA ASP A 342 -2.82 -15.16 -7.83
C ASP A 342 -2.43 -16.55 -8.41
N LYS A 343 -3.21 -17.04 -9.38
CA LYS A 343 -2.94 -18.34 -10.01
C LYS A 343 -1.70 -18.34 -10.90
N GLY A 344 -1.23 -17.18 -11.38
CA GLY A 344 0.02 -17.06 -12.11
C GLY A 344 1.23 -17.56 -11.32
N TYR A 345 1.17 -17.42 -10.00
CA TYR A 345 2.19 -17.84 -9.04
C TYR A 345 2.08 -19.30 -8.57
N TYR A 346 1.15 -20.09 -9.13
CA TYR A 346 1.00 -21.52 -8.80
C TYR A 346 2.16 -22.36 -9.37
N ARG A 347 3.32 -22.31 -8.70
CA ARG A 347 4.57 -23.01 -9.04
C ARG A 347 5.34 -23.41 -7.78
N THR A 348 6.16 -24.44 -7.88
CA THR A 348 6.94 -24.98 -6.75
C THR A 348 8.05 -24.04 -6.29
N ASP A 349 8.77 -23.45 -7.23
CA ASP A 349 9.83 -22.47 -6.96
C ASP A 349 9.31 -21.18 -6.29
N VAL A 350 8.10 -20.74 -6.64
CA VAL A 350 7.43 -19.64 -5.95
C VAL A 350 7.10 -19.98 -4.49
N VAL A 351 6.66 -21.22 -4.20
CA VAL A 351 6.43 -21.67 -2.82
C VAL A 351 7.74 -21.65 -2.01
N ASP A 352 8.85 -22.07 -2.61
CA ASP A 352 10.17 -22.00 -1.95
C ASP A 352 10.57 -20.54 -1.62
N VAL A 353 10.29 -19.60 -2.53
CA VAL A 353 10.52 -18.16 -2.29
C VAL A 353 9.63 -17.62 -1.16
N CYS A 354 8.34 -17.97 -1.13
CA CYS A 354 7.44 -17.57 -0.05
C CYS A 354 7.92 -18.10 1.31
N ARG A 355 8.31 -19.38 1.37
CA ARG A 355 8.85 -20.01 2.59
C ARG A 355 10.14 -19.38 3.06
N LYS A 356 11.04 -19.04 2.13
CA LYS A 356 12.32 -18.39 2.43
C LYS A 356 12.15 -17.07 3.20
N HIS A 357 11.11 -16.29 2.88
CA HIS A 357 10.92 -14.94 3.43
C HIS A 357 9.86 -14.82 4.51
N LEU A 358 8.83 -15.67 4.47
CA LEU A 358 7.63 -15.54 5.30
C LEU A 358 7.26 -16.84 6.02
N ASP A 359 8.13 -17.85 5.99
CA ASP A 359 7.90 -19.18 6.56
C ASP A 359 6.54 -19.76 6.10
N ASN A 360 5.56 -19.79 7.01
CA ASN A 360 4.23 -20.34 6.74
C ASN A 360 3.23 -19.28 6.24
N ALA A 361 3.58 -17.98 6.28
CA ALA A 361 2.66 -16.88 6.06
C ALA A 361 2.53 -16.50 4.59
N TRP A 362 1.91 -17.41 3.83
CA TRP A 362 1.64 -17.22 2.41
C TRP A 362 0.37 -17.95 1.96
N VAL A 363 -0.29 -17.41 0.94
CA VAL A 363 -1.46 -18.00 0.27
C VAL A 363 -1.34 -17.81 -1.23
N ILE A 364 -1.35 -18.90 -1.99
CA ILE A 364 -1.33 -18.87 -3.47
C ILE A 364 -2.64 -19.48 -3.97
N CYS A 365 -3.34 -18.79 -4.88
CA CYS A 365 -4.52 -19.37 -5.50
C CYS A 365 -4.16 -20.56 -6.39
N ALA A 366 -4.82 -21.69 -6.15
CA ALA A 366 -4.47 -22.93 -6.81
C ALA A 366 -5.03 -23.00 -8.24
N LYS A 367 -4.23 -23.55 -9.17
CA LYS A 367 -4.76 -24.06 -10.44
C LYS A 367 -5.41 -25.42 -10.19
N PHE A 368 -6.49 -25.70 -10.90
CA PHE A 368 -7.16 -26.99 -10.84
C PHE A 368 -6.42 -27.96 -11.77
N ALA A 369 -5.44 -28.65 -11.21
CA ALA A 369 -4.65 -29.67 -11.89
C ALA A 369 -4.27 -30.79 -10.93
N GLY A 370 -4.11 -32.01 -11.44
CA GLY A 370 -3.69 -33.17 -10.65
C GLY A 370 -4.56 -33.42 -9.42
N GLU A 371 -3.92 -33.56 -8.26
CA GLU A 371 -4.60 -33.85 -7.00
C GLU A 371 -5.60 -32.77 -6.59
N ILE A 372 -5.29 -31.50 -6.83
CA ILE A 372 -6.17 -30.36 -6.48
C ILE A 372 -7.48 -30.46 -7.25
N ASP A 373 -7.42 -30.80 -8.54
CA ASP A 373 -8.60 -30.95 -9.38
C ASP A 373 -9.54 -32.04 -8.85
N HIS A 374 -8.96 -33.19 -8.48
CA HIS A 374 -9.68 -34.32 -7.91
C HIS A 374 -10.32 -33.97 -6.56
N LEU A 375 -9.60 -33.27 -5.67
CA LEU A 375 -10.15 -32.86 -4.37
C LEU A 375 -11.31 -31.88 -4.52
N VAL A 376 -11.16 -30.90 -5.40
CA VAL A 376 -12.18 -29.86 -5.62
C VAL A 376 -13.41 -30.42 -6.31
N SER A 377 -13.24 -31.34 -7.27
CA SER A 377 -14.37 -31.97 -7.98
C SER A 377 -15.21 -32.88 -7.08
N ASN A 378 -14.58 -33.51 -6.09
CA ASN A 378 -15.24 -34.38 -5.13
C ASN A 378 -15.66 -33.66 -3.84
N ALA A 379 -15.41 -32.35 -3.73
CA ALA A 379 -15.74 -31.57 -2.54
C ALA A 379 -17.26 -31.52 -2.33
N PRO A 380 -17.77 -31.85 -1.13
CA PRO A 380 -19.20 -31.71 -0.85
C PRO A 380 -19.64 -30.26 -1.01
N LYS A 381 -20.75 -30.07 -1.74
CA LYS A 381 -21.38 -28.78 -1.98
C LYS A 381 -21.51 -27.94 -0.68
N GLY A 382 -20.92 -26.75 -0.66
CA GLY A 382 -21.01 -25.81 0.47
C GLY A 382 -20.16 -26.16 1.68
N LYS A 383 -19.30 -27.16 1.57
CA LYS A 383 -18.37 -27.53 2.64
C LYS A 383 -16.97 -27.10 2.26
N VAL A 384 -16.29 -26.48 3.20
CA VAL A 384 -14.85 -26.27 3.08
C VAL A 384 -14.18 -27.62 3.09
N VAL A 385 -13.28 -27.84 2.13
CA VAL A 385 -12.43 -29.03 2.07
C VAL A 385 -11.00 -28.60 2.30
N SER A 386 -10.25 -29.34 3.10
CA SER A 386 -8.83 -29.07 3.27
C SER A 386 -8.05 -30.38 3.30
N LYS A 387 -6.80 -30.33 2.86
CA LYS A 387 -5.89 -31.49 2.86
C LYS A 387 -4.46 -31.02 3.10
N ARG A 388 -3.73 -31.73 3.95
CA ARG A 388 -2.29 -31.50 4.16
C ARG A 388 -1.47 -32.26 3.10
N ASN A 389 -0.29 -31.73 2.80
CA ASN A 389 0.70 -32.37 1.93
C ASN A 389 0.13 -32.75 0.56
N VAL A 390 -0.50 -31.80 -0.13
CA VAL A 390 -1.04 -32.05 -1.48
C VAL A 390 0.08 -32.14 -2.51
N THR A 391 -0.06 -33.07 -3.44
CA THR A 391 0.85 -33.23 -4.57
C THR A 391 0.56 -32.13 -5.59
N PHE A 392 1.54 -31.29 -5.89
CA PHE A 392 1.45 -30.30 -6.95
C PHE A 392 2.83 -30.02 -7.56
N GLY A 393 2.81 -29.49 -8.78
CA GLY A 393 4.01 -29.27 -9.59
C GLY A 393 4.49 -30.54 -10.30
N ASP A 394 5.38 -30.33 -11.28
CA ASP A 394 6.10 -31.40 -11.97
C ASP A 394 7.58 -30.98 -12.13
N PRO A 395 8.53 -31.63 -11.42
CA PRO A 395 8.31 -32.72 -10.47
C PRO A 395 7.54 -32.28 -9.21
N PRO A 396 6.86 -33.22 -8.51
CA PRO A 396 6.18 -32.91 -7.25
C PRO A 396 7.11 -32.37 -6.18
N MET A 397 6.62 -31.39 -5.43
CA MET A 397 7.39 -30.77 -4.34
C MET A 397 7.66 -31.78 -3.19
N ARG A 398 8.91 -31.85 -2.72
CA ARG A 398 9.29 -32.76 -1.62
C ARG A 398 8.55 -32.44 -0.31
N ASN A 399 8.47 -31.15 0.02
CA ASN A 399 7.74 -30.64 1.18
C ASN A 399 6.43 -30.02 0.69
N SER A 400 5.47 -30.87 0.35
CA SER A 400 4.18 -30.43 -0.18
C SER A 400 3.41 -29.52 0.79
N PRO A 401 2.85 -28.40 0.33
CA PRO A 401 2.02 -27.52 1.13
C PRO A 401 0.65 -28.15 1.43
N SER A 402 -0.12 -27.47 2.28
CA SER A 402 -1.52 -27.77 2.47
C SER A 402 -2.39 -27.08 1.42
N MET A 403 -3.60 -27.59 1.22
CA MET A 403 -4.63 -27.00 0.37
C MET A 403 -5.90 -26.76 1.18
N VAL A 404 -6.57 -25.65 0.87
CA VAL A 404 -7.93 -25.36 1.32
C VAL A 404 -8.79 -25.00 0.11
N ALA A 405 -9.96 -25.60 -0.01
CA ALA A 405 -10.98 -25.28 -1.00
C ALA A 405 -12.23 -24.72 -0.32
N TYR A 406 -12.61 -23.52 -0.71
CA TYR A 406 -13.73 -22.74 -0.20
C TYR A 406 -14.90 -22.73 -1.18
N PRO A 407 -16.14 -22.97 -0.73
CA PRO A 407 -17.30 -22.92 -1.61
C PRO A 407 -17.55 -21.48 -2.09
N ASN A 408 -17.99 -21.35 -3.34
CA ASN A 408 -18.48 -20.08 -3.88
C ASN A 408 -19.89 -19.81 -3.32
N THR A 409 -20.12 -18.66 -2.68
CA THR A 409 -21.42 -18.26 -2.09
C THR A 409 -21.78 -16.82 -2.45
N ASP A 410 -23.06 -16.53 -2.74
CA ASP A 410 -23.59 -15.15 -2.77
C ASP A 410 -24.21 -14.76 -1.42
N GLY A 411 -24.17 -13.46 -1.14
CA GLY A 411 -24.76 -12.85 0.04
C GLY A 411 -26.29 -12.94 0.06
N GLU A 412 -26.81 -12.97 1.28
CA GLU A 412 -28.22 -12.95 1.71
C GLU A 412 -29.00 -14.28 1.72
N ASN A 413 -28.85 -15.22 0.78
CA ASN A 413 -29.67 -16.46 0.78
C ASN A 413 -28.93 -17.80 0.96
N GLN A 414 -27.60 -17.81 1.16
CA GLN A 414 -26.80 -19.05 1.23
C GLN A 414 -26.99 -20.03 0.05
N GLU A 415 -27.63 -19.61 -1.06
CA GLU A 415 -27.72 -20.42 -2.26
C GLU A 415 -26.34 -20.48 -2.93
N GLN A 416 -25.86 -21.70 -3.13
CA GLN A 416 -24.64 -21.96 -3.89
C GLN A 416 -24.91 -21.74 -5.36
N ARG A 417 -24.07 -20.94 -6.00
CA ARG A 417 -24.12 -20.71 -7.44
C ARG A 417 -22.70 -20.82 -7.99
N SER A 418 -22.55 -21.64 -9.01
CA SER A 418 -21.34 -21.64 -9.84
C SER A 418 -21.26 -20.32 -10.62
N LEU A 419 -20.05 -19.87 -10.98
CA LEU A 419 -19.89 -18.63 -11.77
C LEU A 419 -20.65 -18.66 -13.10
N SER A 420 -20.77 -19.85 -13.71
CA SER A 420 -21.49 -20.04 -14.96
C SER A 420 -23.00 -19.77 -14.83
N GLU A 421 -23.57 -19.89 -13.62
CA GLU A 421 -24.96 -19.53 -13.31
C GLU A 421 -25.13 -18.02 -13.09
N PHE A 422 -24.08 -17.32 -12.61
CA PHE A 422 -24.05 -15.87 -12.47
C PHE A 422 -23.97 -15.13 -13.81
N ASN A 423 -23.22 -15.68 -14.77
CA ASN A 423 -23.10 -15.09 -16.11
C ASN A 423 -24.40 -15.10 -16.94
N LYS A 424 -25.44 -15.83 -16.52
CA LYS A 424 -26.65 -16.04 -17.32
C LYS A 424 -27.85 -15.15 -16.97
N LYS A 425 -27.93 -14.51 -15.79
CA LYS A 425 -29.22 -13.97 -15.31
C LYS A 425 -29.38 -12.44 -15.28
N ASP A 426 -28.36 -11.65 -14.93
CA ASP A 426 -28.62 -10.22 -14.60
C ASP A 426 -27.87 -9.17 -15.44
N GLY A 427 -27.08 -9.57 -16.45
CA GLY A 427 -26.42 -8.63 -17.37
C GLY A 427 -25.46 -7.62 -16.71
N GLN A 428 -25.24 -7.70 -15.40
CA GLN A 428 -24.33 -6.88 -14.63
C GLN A 428 -23.19 -7.74 -14.07
N TRP A 429 -21.96 -7.29 -14.33
CA TRP A 429 -20.75 -7.90 -13.80
C TRP A 429 -20.63 -7.57 -12.31
N LYS A 430 -21.03 -8.49 -11.40
CA LYS A 430 -20.47 -8.48 -10.04
C LYS A 430 -18.99 -8.85 -10.20
N HIS A 431 -18.09 -7.93 -9.85
CA HIS A 431 -16.64 -8.15 -9.88
C HIS A 431 -16.25 -9.28 -8.92
N PHE A 432 -16.30 -10.53 -9.37
CA PHE A 432 -15.56 -11.60 -8.74
C PHE A 432 -14.10 -11.53 -9.23
N LEU A 433 -13.17 -11.81 -8.32
CA LEU A 433 -11.73 -11.86 -8.58
C LEU A 433 -11.45 -12.51 -9.95
N SER A 434 -10.71 -11.81 -10.80
CA SER A 434 -10.14 -12.38 -12.02
C SER A 434 -9.49 -13.73 -11.67
N GLY A 435 -10.03 -14.83 -12.21
CA GLY A 435 -9.46 -16.16 -12.02
C GLY A 435 -10.32 -17.22 -11.32
N VAL A 436 -11.54 -16.93 -10.85
CA VAL A 436 -12.45 -18.01 -10.42
C VAL A 436 -12.91 -18.78 -11.68
N THR A 437 -12.77 -20.11 -11.72
CA THR A 437 -13.30 -20.93 -12.83
C THR A 437 -14.73 -21.37 -12.51
N ASP A 438 -15.48 -21.91 -13.48
CA ASP A 438 -16.89 -22.34 -13.36
C ASP A 438 -17.19 -23.46 -12.33
N ARG A 439 -16.31 -23.69 -11.34
CA ARG A 439 -16.44 -24.71 -10.30
C ARG A 439 -17.16 -24.17 -9.07
N SER A 440 -17.63 -25.10 -8.23
CA SER A 440 -18.34 -24.80 -6.98
C SER A 440 -17.43 -24.25 -5.87
N HIS A 441 -16.11 -24.33 -6.02
CA HIS A 441 -15.13 -23.91 -5.01
C HIS A 441 -13.96 -23.16 -5.63
N ILE A 442 -13.33 -22.29 -4.84
CA ILE A 442 -12.00 -21.73 -5.06
C ILE A 442 -11.00 -22.45 -4.16
N ALA A 443 -9.79 -22.77 -4.65
CA ALA A 443 -8.77 -23.43 -3.84
C ALA A 443 -7.50 -22.59 -3.68
N TYR A 444 -6.82 -22.82 -2.56
CA TYR A 444 -5.60 -22.13 -2.14
C TYR A 444 -4.56 -23.14 -1.69
N LEU A 445 -3.30 -22.90 -2.03
CA LEU A 445 -2.13 -23.51 -1.39
C LEU A 445 -1.65 -22.62 -0.25
N THR A 446 -1.22 -23.24 0.85
CA THR A 446 -0.69 -22.54 2.03
C THR A 446 0.02 -23.51 2.98
N ASP A 447 0.93 -22.99 3.80
CA ASP A 447 1.46 -23.68 4.98
C ASP A 447 0.83 -23.19 6.30
N ILE A 448 -0.10 -22.24 6.23
CA ILE A 448 -0.91 -21.83 7.38
C ILE A 448 -1.69 -23.04 7.89
N GLY A 449 -1.83 -23.14 9.21
CA GLY A 449 -2.56 -24.25 9.84
C GLY A 449 -4.00 -24.37 9.33
N LEU A 450 -4.48 -25.61 9.33
CA LEU A 450 -5.81 -25.97 8.80
C LEU A 450 -6.89 -26.00 9.89
N GLU A 451 -6.74 -25.21 10.96
CA GLU A 451 -7.79 -25.09 11.96
C GLU A 451 -8.95 -24.23 11.41
N PRO A 452 -10.22 -24.48 11.80
CA PRO A 452 -11.38 -23.78 11.22
C PRO A 452 -11.33 -22.25 11.30
N GLU A 453 -10.64 -21.68 12.28
CA GLU A 453 -10.41 -20.25 12.39
C GLU A 453 -9.39 -19.74 11.35
N GLN A 454 -8.27 -20.45 11.20
CA GLN A 454 -7.20 -20.10 10.26
C GLN A 454 -7.67 -20.25 8.81
N ILE A 455 -8.40 -21.32 8.51
CA ILE A 455 -9.04 -21.56 7.23
C ILE A 455 -9.92 -20.34 6.87
N ARG A 456 -10.76 -19.85 7.80
CA ARG A 456 -11.61 -18.66 7.57
C ARG A 456 -10.80 -17.39 7.30
N LYS A 457 -9.70 -17.21 8.04
CA LYS A 457 -8.78 -16.07 7.82
C LYS A 457 -8.14 -16.12 6.44
N ILE A 458 -7.69 -17.28 5.96
CA ILE A 458 -7.10 -17.44 4.61
C ILE A 458 -8.06 -16.90 3.53
N HIS A 459 -9.31 -17.34 3.53
CA HIS A 459 -10.27 -16.90 2.53
C HIS A 459 -10.64 -15.42 2.66
N ALA A 460 -10.84 -14.94 3.89
CA ALA A 460 -11.13 -13.53 4.14
C ALA A 460 -9.99 -12.61 3.68
N SER A 461 -8.74 -12.95 4.00
CA SER A 461 -7.54 -12.23 3.54
C SER A 461 -7.43 -12.27 2.02
N TYR A 462 -7.60 -13.45 1.40
CA TYR A 462 -7.51 -13.54 -0.06
C TYR A 462 -8.55 -12.68 -0.79
N ASN A 463 -9.76 -12.52 -0.24
CA ASN A 463 -10.78 -11.65 -0.83
C ASN A 463 -10.39 -10.17 -0.82
N GLN A 464 -9.52 -9.73 0.11
CA GLN A 464 -8.99 -8.36 0.14
C GLN A 464 -8.02 -8.09 -1.01
N ARG A 465 -7.44 -9.13 -1.64
CA ARG A 465 -6.54 -9.01 -2.80
C ARG A 465 -7.10 -8.10 -3.90
N ALA A 466 -8.43 -8.16 -4.12
CA ALA A 466 -9.11 -7.39 -5.16
C ALA A 466 -8.93 -5.87 -5.04
N THR A 467 -8.64 -5.32 -3.85
CA THR A 467 -8.50 -3.87 -3.67
C THR A 467 -7.26 -3.33 -4.39
N VAL A 468 -6.20 -4.13 -4.53
CA VAL A 468 -4.98 -3.73 -5.25
C VAL A 468 -5.20 -3.58 -6.75
N GLU A 469 -6.13 -4.34 -7.33
CA GLU A 469 -6.45 -4.31 -8.77
C GLU A 469 -6.91 -2.92 -9.23
N SER A 470 -7.60 -2.18 -8.35
CA SER A 470 -8.00 -0.80 -8.61
C SER A 470 -6.78 0.13 -8.74
N ALA A 471 -5.80 -0.01 -7.84
CA ALA A 471 -4.57 0.76 -7.89
C ALA A 471 -3.72 0.42 -9.12
N ILE A 472 -3.58 -0.88 -9.45
CA ILE A 472 -2.92 -1.33 -10.68
C ILE A 472 -3.66 -0.79 -11.92
N GLY A 473 -4.99 -0.82 -11.90
CA GLY A 473 -5.83 -0.23 -12.95
C GLY A 473 -5.61 1.27 -13.14
N GLN A 474 -5.46 2.04 -12.06
CA GLN A 474 -5.13 3.47 -12.15
C GLN A 474 -3.75 3.72 -12.77
N VAL A 475 -2.74 2.94 -12.38
CA VAL A 475 -1.42 3.01 -13.03
C VAL A 475 -1.57 2.74 -14.52
N ARG A 476 -2.22 1.64 -14.90
CA ARG A 476 -2.40 1.23 -16.30
C ARG A 476 -3.21 2.24 -17.13
N ASP A 477 -4.33 2.70 -16.61
CA ASP A 477 -5.36 3.39 -17.41
C ASP A 477 -5.32 4.92 -17.27
N THR A 478 -4.68 5.45 -16.22
CA THR A 478 -4.71 6.89 -15.89
C THR A 478 -3.34 7.54 -15.86
N PHE A 479 -2.34 6.88 -15.27
CA PHE A 479 -1.06 7.54 -14.99
C PHE A 479 0.03 7.31 -16.04
N LEU A 480 -0.19 6.40 -16.98
CA LEU A 480 0.80 6.11 -18.02
C LEU A 480 0.72 7.11 -19.18
N PRO A 481 1.85 7.75 -19.54
CA PRO A 481 1.90 8.62 -20.70
C PRO A 481 1.78 7.80 -21.99
N HIS A 482 1.19 8.40 -23.03
CA HIS A 482 1.25 7.82 -24.37
C HIS A 482 2.71 7.84 -24.86
N THR A 483 3.22 6.74 -25.40
CA THR A 483 4.59 6.69 -25.93
C THR A 483 4.64 6.19 -27.37
N GLU A 484 5.06 7.07 -28.28
CA GLU A 484 5.36 6.74 -29.67
C GLU A 484 6.82 6.26 -29.87
N SER A 485 7.61 6.19 -28.80
CA SER A 485 9.02 5.80 -28.90
C SER A 485 9.15 4.41 -29.53
N MET A 486 10.00 4.31 -30.54
CA MET A 486 10.40 3.05 -31.18
C MET A 486 11.30 2.19 -30.29
N ASP A 487 11.92 2.80 -29.28
CA ASP A 487 12.88 2.20 -28.39
C ASP A 487 12.18 1.52 -27.21
N ALA A 488 12.35 0.20 -27.13
CA ALA A 488 11.64 -0.63 -26.17
C ALA A 488 12.00 -0.28 -24.72
N VAL A 489 13.28 0.05 -24.47
CA VAL A 489 13.75 0.37 -23.13
C VAL A 489 13.27 1.75 -22.69
N VAL A 490 13.17 2.70 -23.63
CA VAL A 490 12.55 4.01 -23.37
C VAL A 490 11.07 3.85 -23.01
N ARG A 491 10.34 2.94 -23.68
CA ARG A 491 8.94 2.64 -23.33
C ARG A 491 8.78 1.96 -21.98
N THR A 492 9.72 1.10 -21.57
CA THR A 492 9.69 0.46 -20.24
C THR A 492 9.97 1.45 -19.11
N TYR A 493 10.72 2.50 -19.42
CA TYR A 493 11.08 3.53 -18.46
C TYR A 493 9.96 4.56 -18.20
N LEU A 494 9.26 4.97 -19.26
CA LEU A 494 8.14 5.92 -19.21
C LEU A 494 6.91 5.27 -18.57
#